data_AF-A0A5R8YHY0-F1
#
_entry.id   AF-A0A5R8YHY0-F1
#
_cell.length_a   1.000
_cell.length_b   1.000
_cell.length_c   1.000
_cell.angle_alpha   90.00
_cell.angle_beta   90.00
_cell.angle_gamma   90.00
#
_symmetry.space_group_name_H-M   'P 1'
#
loop_
_entity.id
_entity.type
_entity.pdbx_description
1 polymer ?
#
loop_
_entity_poly.entity_id
_entity_poly.type
_entity_poly.pdbx_seq_one_letter_code
_entity_poly.pdbx_strand_id
1 'polypeptide(L)'
;MSDLIKLGIGERPWLPTLDSTMIEVFDRLNMPTAGLIRQNHKLFVFDCLEGHAMEGNVWVYAHVDAAEAQKIQEAQGEDFTRLLDQAFTDKQIMAALAINARLRSGAPVEGETIRHLGLLKAVFDQLSMGLDIASETKNAMAQLVDC
;
A
#
# COMPACT_ATOMS: atom_id res chain seq x y z
N MET A 1 19.37 -1.21 -4.07
CA MET A 1 18.43 -0.15 -3.62
C MET A 1 17.04 -0.66 -3.90
N SER A 2 16.15 -0.71 -2.90
CA SER A 2 14.79 -1.23 -3.08
C SER A 2 13.95 -0.25 -3.89
N ASP A 3 13.11 -0.76 -4.79
CA ASP A 3 12.09 0.00 -5.52
C ASP A 3 10.79 0.14 -4.72
N LEU A 4 10.82 -0.16 -3.42
CA LEU A 4 9.69 0.04 -2.53
C LEU A 4 9.63 1.47 -2.01
N ILE A 5 8.41 1.95 -1.82
CA ILE A 5 8.16 3.21 -1.14
C ILE A 5 8.53 3.09 0.35
N LYS A 6 8.96 4.20 0.94
CA LYS A 6 9.09 4.31 2.40
C LYS A 6 7.75 4.68 3.02
N LEU A 7 7.48 4.13 4.20
CA LEU A 7 6.31 4.44 5.00
C LEU A 7 6.73 5.12 6.30
N GLY A 8 6.14 6.27 6.60
CA GLY A 8 6.23 6.96 7.88
C GLY A 8 5.08 6.54 8.79
N ILE A 9 5.39 5.96 9.95
CA ILE A 9 4.36 5.60 10.93
C ILE A 9 3.69 6.88 11.44
N GLY A 10 2.35 6.89 11.43
CA GLY A 10 1.57 8.08 11.76
C GLY A 10 1.39 9.07 10.62
N GLU A 11 1.94 8.80 9.43
CA GLU A 11 1.63 9.60 8.24
C GLU A 11 0.36 9.11 7.54
N ARG A 12 -0.14 9.91 6.60
CA ARG A 12 -1.33 9.56 5.80
C ARG A 12 -0.94 8.57 4.71
N PRO A 13 -1.77 7.57 4.38
CA PRO A 13 -1.42 6.62 3.31
C PRO A 13 -1.17 7.28 1.94
N TRP A 14 -1.97 8.26 1.56
CA TRP A 14 -1.78 9.01 0.30
C TRP A 14 -0.65 10.07 0.35
N LEU A 15 0.02 10.23 1.50
CA LEU A 15 1.21 11.05 1.69
C LEU A 15 2.13 10.33 2.70
N PRO A 16 2.71 9.18 2.32
CA PRO A 16 3.23 8.21 3.27
C PRO A 16 4.51 8.66 3.98
N THR A 17 5.15 9.73 3.52
CA THR A 17 6.25 10.40 4.21
C THR A 17 6.16 11.91 4.04
N LEU A 18 6.91 12.66 4.85
CA LEU A 18 6.98 14.13 4.76
C LEU A 18 7.53 14.64 3.42
N ASP A 19 8.37 13.86 2.75
CA ASP A 19 8.92 14.16 1.41
C ASP A 19 8.05 13.61 0.26
N SER A 20 6.95 12.91 0.55
CA SER A 20 6.01 12.47 -0.46
C SER A 20 5.22 13.65 -1.01
N THR A 21 5.15 13.75 -2.33
CA THR A 21 4.34 14.75 -3.03
C THR A 21 3.25 14.06 -3.83
N MET A 22 2.00 14.51 -3.66
CA MET A 22 0.88 14.08 -4.50
C MET A 22 1.06 14.64 -5.92
N ILE A 23 1.06 13.76 -6.92
CA ILE A 23 1.14 14.15 -8.34
C ILE A 23 -0.27 14.21 -8.92
N GLU A 24 -1.06 13.16 -8.70
CA GLU A 24 -2.42 13.06 -9.22
C GLU A 24 -3.29 12.19 -8.33
N VAL A 25 -4.59 12.49 -8.28
CA VAL A 25 -5.59 11.69 -7.58
C VAL A 25 -6.51 11.10 -8.64
N PHE A 26 -6.52 9.78 -8.74
CA PHE A 26 -7.33 9.05 -9.71
C PHE A 26 -8.73 8.74 -9.18
N ASP A 27 -8.82 8.43 -7.89
CA ASP A 27 -10.09 8.19 -7.21
C ASP A 27 -10.13 8.88 -5.85
N ARG A 28 -11.33 9.32 -5.48
CA ARG A 28 -11.58 10.07 -4.26
C ARG A 28 -12.99 9.80 -3.75
N LEU A 29 -13.05 9.45 -2.47
CA LEU A 29 -14.26 9.52 -1.65
C LEU A 29 -14.12 10.70 -0.67
N ASN A 30 -14.00 10.42 0.63
CA ASN A 30 -13.69 11.44 1.64
C ASN A 30 -12.19 11.77 1.70
N MET A 31 -11.36 10.92 1.09
CA MET A 31 -9.90 11.03 0.97
C MET A 31 -9.47 10.44 -0.38
N PRO A 32 -8.26 10.76 -0.87
CA PRO A 32 -7.70 10.08 -2.04
C PRO A 32 -7.61 8.58 -1.78
N THR A 33 -8.23 7.76 -2.63
CA THR A 33 -8.25 6.29 -2.51
C THR A 33 -7.30 5.65 -3.51
N ALA A 34 -7.16 6.25 -4.70
CA ALA A 34 -6.14 5.87 -5.67
C ALA A 34 -5.45 7.10 -6.24
N GLY A 35 -4.18 6.97 -6.63
CA GLY A 35 -3.44 8.08 -7.21
C GLY A 35 -1.98 7.81 -7.47
N LEU A 36 -1.28 8.86 -7.87
CA LEU A 36 0.14 8.87 -8.18
C LEU A 36 0.86 9.83 -7.23
N ILE A 37 1.91 9.34 -6.59
CA ILE A 37 2.78 10.14 -5.73
C ILE A 37 4.23 10.05 -6.17
N ARG A 38 5.02 11.03 -5.74
CA ARG A 38 6.47 11.05 -5.90
C ARG A 38 7.15 11.00 -4.54
N GLN A 39 8.16 10.15 -4.40
CA GLN A 39 9.02 10.08 -3.22
C GLN A 39 10.46 9.83 -3.68
N ASN A 40 11.42 10.62 -3.21
CA ASN A 40 12.83 10.49 -3.59
C ASN A 40 13.06 10.37 -5.12
N HIS A 41 12.42 11.25 -5.90
CA HIS A 41 12.45 11.28 -7.38
C HIS A 41 11.86 10.06 -8.10
N LYS A 42 11.32 9.08 -7.38
CA LYS A 42 10.61 7.93 -7.95
C LYS A 42 9.10 8.16 -7.91
N LEU A 43 8.39 7.56 -8.86
CA LEU A 43 6.94 7.59 -8.94
C LEU A 43 6.36 6.30 -8.38
N PHE A 44 5.26 6.44 -7.64
CA PHE A 44 4.54 5.33 -7.05
C PHE A 44 3.06 5.52 -7.29
N VAL A 45 2.40 4.49 -7.81
CA VAL A 45 0.96 4.42 -7.79
C VAL A 45 0.52 3.84 -6.44
N PHE A 46 -0.56 4.36 -5.89
CA PHE A 46 -1.17 3.83 -4.68
C PHE A 46 -2.64 3.52 -4.88
N ASP A 47 -3.14 2.55 -4.13
CA ASP A 47 -4.56 2.22 -4.07
C ASP A 47 -4.95 1.75 -2.66
N CYS A 48 -6.20 2.04 -2.28
CA CYS A 48 -6.84 1.61 -1.04
C CYS A 48 -7.70 0.39 -1.34
N LEU A 49 -7.10 -0.81 -1.24
CA LEU A 49 -7.75 -2.06 -1.63
C LEU A 49 -9.04 -2.37 -0.86
N GLU A 50 -9.07 -2.03 0.43
CA GLU A 50 -10.20 -2.37 1.28
C GLU A 50 -10.30 -1.44 2.51
N GLY A 51 -11.51 -1.28 3.02
CA GLY A 51 -11.77 -0.60 4.29
C GLY A 51 -11.84 0.93 4.19
N HIS A 52 -12.10 1.49 3.00
CA HIS A 52 -12.18 2.94 2.80
C HIS A 52 -13.23 3.64 3.70
N ALA A 53 -14.25 2.90 4.18
CA ALA A 53 -15.29 3.36 5.11
C ALA A 53 -15.12 2.80 6.54
N MET A 54 -14.06 2.05 6.81
CA MET A 54 -13.78 1.41 8.09
C MET A 54 -12.67 2.16 8.84
N GLU A 55 -12.54 1.90 10.15
CA GLU A 55 -11.45 2.47 10.96
C GLU A 55 -10.08 1.97 10.48
N GLY A 56 -10.00 0.69 10.08
CA GLY A 56 -8.81 0.08 9.48
C GLY A 56 -8.95 -0.02 7.97
N ASN A 57 -7.90 0.35 7.23
CA ASN A 57 -7.83 0.23 5.78
C ASN A 57 -6.48 -0.31 5.31
N VAL A 58 -6.53 -0.98 4.16
CA VAL A 58 -5.40 -1.65 3.53
C VAL A 58 -4.99 -0.89 2.28
N TRP A 59 -3.70 -0.62 2.17
CA TRP A 59 -3.13 0.16 1.07
C TRP A 59 -2.01 -0.58 0.39
N VAL A 60 -1.84 -0.32 -0.89
CA VAL A 60 -0.72 -0.83 -1.68
C VAL A 60 -0.02 0.31 -2.41
N TYR A 61 1.28 0.11 -2.64
CA TYR A 61 2.12 1.02 -3.38
C TYR A 61 3.03 0.24 -4.31
N ALA A 62 3.04 0.60 -5.59
CA ALA A 62 3.94 0.03 -6.57
C ALA A 62 4.73 1.12 -7.27
N HIS A 63 6.02 0.87 -7.45
CA HIS A 63 6.85 1.74 -8.28
C HIS A 63 6.40 1.67 -9.74
N VAL A 64 6.30 2.83 -10.37
CA VAL A 64 6.04 2.97 -11.80
C VAL A 64 7.09 3.87 -12.43
N ASP A 65 7.53 3.53 -13.63
CA ASP A 65 8.34 4.46 -14.41
C ASP A 65 7.49 5.60 -15.00
N ALA A 66 8.14 6.59 -15.62
CA ALA A 66 7.45 7.73 -16.20
C ALA A 66 6.49 7.36 -17.34
N ALA A 67 6.81 6.33 -18.12
CA ALA A 67 5.98 5.88 -19.24
C ALA A 67 4.77 5.08 -18.76
N GLU A 68 4.93 4.22 -17.74
CA GLU A 68 3.84 3.55 -17.05
C GLU A 68 2.89 4.57 -16.40
N ALA A 69 3.43 5.54 -15.66
CA ALA A 69 2.65 6.59 -15.02
C ALA A 69 1.82 7.37 -16.05
N GLN A 70 2.44 7.83 -17.14
CA GLN A 70 1.74 8.57 -18.19
C GLN A 70 0.60 7.74 -18.81
N LYS A 71 0.83 6.45 -19.08
CA LYS A 71 -0.23 5.56 -19.62
C LYS A 71 -1.41 5.43 -18.66
N ILE A 72 -1.15 5.33 -17.35
CA ILE A 72 -2.22 5.26 -16.34
C ILE A 72 -3.01 6.58 -16.30
N GLN A 73 -2.32 7.72 -16.33
CA GLN A 73 -2.94 9.06 -16.29
C GLN A 73 -3.83 9.34 -17.52
N GLU A 74 -3.43 8.85 -18.70
CA GLU A 74 -4.16 9.08 -19.96
C GLU A 74 -5.30 8.06 -20.18
N ALA A 75 -5.28 6.93 -19.47
CA ALA A 75 -6.28 5.88 -19.63
C ALA A 75 -7.63 6.26 -19.02
N GLN A 76 -8.70 5.65 -19.55
CA GLN A 76 -10.08 5.90 -19.12
C GLN A 76 -10.86 4.57 -19.09
N GLY A 77 -11.92 4.52 -18.28
CA GLY A 77 -12.80 3.35 -18.20
C GLY A 77 -12.06 2.05 -17.88
N GLU A 78 -12.37 0.98 -18.62
CA GLU A 78 -11.78 -0.35 -18.41
C GLU A 78 -10.26 -0.38 -18.61
N ASP A 79 -9.72 0.46 -19.50
CA ASP A 79 -8.29 0.53 -19.72
C ASP A 79 -7.55 1.11 -18.51
N PHE A 80 -8.17 2.09 -17.83
CA PHE A 80 -7.63 2.64 -16.59
C PHE A 80 -7.57 1.57 -15.50
N THR A 81 -8.70 0.88 -15.24
CA THR A 81 -8.76 -0.19 -14.25
C THR A 81 -7.73 -1.27 -14.53
N ARG A 82 -7.63 -1.73 -15.78
CA ARG A 82 -6.67 -2.75 -16.19
C ARG A 82 -5.21 -2.31 -15.98
N LEU A 83 -4.86 -1.08 -16.34
CA LEU A 83 -3.50 -0.57 -16.18
C LEU A 83 -3.14 -0.35 -14.71
N LEU A 84 -4.09 0.09 -13.89
CA LEU A 84 -3.91 0.22 -12.45
C LEU A 84 -3.66 -1.15 -11.80
N ASP A 85 -4.47 -2.16 -12.12
CA ASP A 85 -4.29 -3.54 -11.62
C ASP A 85 -2.95 -4.14 -12.05
N GLN A 86 -2.55 -3.90 -13.30
CA GLN A 86 -1.26 -4.36 -13.84
C GLN A 86 -0.09 -3.75 -13.09
N ALA A 87 -0.21 -2.53 -12.58
CA ALA A 87 0.84 -1.89 -11.79
C ALA A 87 1.14 -2.66 -10.49
N PHE A 88 0.23 -3.49 -9.99
CA PHE A 88 0.42 -4.23 -8.75
C PHE A 88 0.74 -5.73 -8.94
N THR A 89 0.64 -6.27 -10.15
CA THR A 89 0.60 -7.74 -10.33
C THR A 89 1.98 -8.41 -10.52
N ASP A 90 2.91 -7.76 -11.23
CA ASP A 90 4.15 -8.42 -11.68
C ASP A 90 5.43 -7.99 -10.98
N LYS A 91 5.32 -7.11 -10.00
CA LYS A 91 6.44 -6.52 -9.27
C LYS A 91 6.22 -6.59 -7.77
N GLN A 92 7.32 -6.50 -7.03
CA GLN A 92 7.26 -6.37 -5.59
C GLN A 92 6.55 -5.05 -5.24
N ILE A 93 5.61 -5.10 -4.31
CA ILE A 93 4.85 -3.92 -3.85
C ILE A 93 5.05 -3.73 -2.35
N MET A 94 4.72 -2.54 -1.85
CA MET A 94 4.57 -2.30 -0.42
C MET A 94 3.09 -2.39 -0.06
N ALA A 95 2.74 -3.28 0.86
CA ALA A 95 1.43 -3.29 1.51
C ALA A 95 1.49 -2.51 2.82
N ALA A 96 0.40 -1.85 3.20
CA ALA A 96 0.32 -1.13 4.47
C ALA A 96 -1.04 -1.25 5.13
N LEU A 97 -1.02 -1.29 6.46
CA LEU A 97 -2.21 -1.13 7.29
C LEU A 97 -2.22 0.30 7.85
N ALA A 98 -3.36 0.97 7.68
CA ALA A 98 -3.62 2.23 8.34
C ALA A 98 -4.87 2.15 9.21
N ILE A 99 -4.84 2.87 10.33
CA ILE A 99 -5.96 2.99 11.27
C ILE A 99 -6.23 4.47 11.47
N ASN A 100 -7.49 4.89 11.29
CA ASN A 100 -7.90 6.31 11.33
C ASN A 100 -7.11 7.16 10.33
N ALA A 101 -6.92 6.65 9.10
CA ALA A 101 -6.15 7.27 8.03
C ALA A 101 -4.70 7.62 8.43
N ARG A 102 -4.10 6.76 9.25
CA ARG A 102 -2.72 6.89 9.72
C ARG A 102 -2.01 5.55 9.61
N LEU A 103 -0.88 5.52 8.92
CA LEU A 103 -0.06 4.32 8.74
C LEU A 103 0.38 3.77 10.10
N ARG A 104 0.26 2.44 10.26
CA ARG A 104 0.63 1.71 11.48
C ARG A 104 1.66 0.63 11.24
N SER A 105 1.61 0.01 10.08
CA SER A 105 2.57 -1.00 9.66
C SER A 105 2.59 -1.11 8.14
N GLY A 106 3.62 -1.75 7.62
CA GLY A 106 3.67 -2.20 6.24
C GLY A 106 4.68 -3.31 6.04
N ALA A 107 4.52 -4.03 4.93
CA ALA A 107 5.35 -5.16 4.58
C ALA A 107 5.49 -5.23 3.05
N PRO A 108 6.67 -5.62 2.53
CA PRO A 108 6.80 -5.97 1.13
C PRO A 108 5.95 -7.20 0.81
N VAL A 109 5.36 -7.21 -0.38
CA VAL A 109 4.68 -8.38 -0.95
C VAL A 109 5.34 -8.70 -2.29
N GLU A 110 5.76 -9.94 -2.47
CA GLU A 110 6.43 -10.37 -3.70
C GLU A 110 5.45 -10.48 -4.87
N GLY A 111 5.90 -10.04 -6.05
CA GLY A 111 5.08 -10.13 -7.27
C GLY A 111 4.74 -11.58 -7.66
N GLU A 112 5.61 -12.55 -7.34
CA GLU A 112 5.31 -13.97 -7.56
C GLU A 112 4.14 -14.45 -6.71
N THR A 113 4.09 -14.04 -5.43
CA THR A 113 2.98 -14.33 -4.53
C THR A 113 1.68 -13.71 -5.04
N ILE A 114 1.76 -12.46 -5.54
CA ILE A 114 0.60 -11.76 -6.12
C ILE A 114 0.10 -12.48 -7.37
N ARG A 115 0.99 -12.88 -8.28
CA ARG A 115 0.61 -13.68 -9.46
C ARG A 115 -0.08 -14.99 -9.09
N HIS A 116 0.38 -15.66 -8.04
CA HIS A 116 -0.14 -16.97 -7.65
C HIS A 116 -1.49 -16.88 -6.91
N LEU A 117 -1.63 -15.92 -5.98
CA LEU A 117 -2.77 -15.84 -5.06
C LEU A 117 -3.79 -14.75 -5.44
N GLY A 118 -3.39 -13.80 -6.30
CA GLY A 118 -4.10 -12.54 -6.51
C GLY A 118 -3.70 -11.47 -5.48
N LEU A 119 -3.80 -10.20 -5.88
CA LEU A 119 -3.35 -9.04 -5.10
C LEU A 119 -3.94 -9.00 -3.69
N LEU A 120 -5.27 -9.07 -3.60
CA LEU A 120 -5.98 -8.93 -2.33
C LEU A 120 -5.55 -10.02 -1.34
N LYS A 121 -5.54 -11.28 -1.77
CA LYS A 121 -5.19 -12.43 -0.92
C LYS A 121 -3.72 -12.37 -0.49
N ALA A 122 -2.81 -12.08 -1.41
CA ALA A 122 -1.38 -11.94 -1.11
C ALA A 122 -1.12 -10.84 -0.07
N VAL A 123 -1.77 -9.69 -0.22
CA VAL A 123 -1.65 -8.55 0.72
C VAL A 123 -2.22 -8.90 2.09
N PHE A 124 -3.43 -9.47 2.15
CA PHE A 124 -4.04 -9.84 3.43
C PHE A 124 -3.23 -10.90 4.17
N ASP A 125 -2.74 -11.93 3.47
CA ASP A 125 -1.94 -12.98 4.11
C ASP A 125 -0.65 -12.40 4.69
N GLN A 126 0.05 -11.55 3.93
CA GLN A 126 1.28 -10.93 4.38
C GLN A 126 1.07 -10.01 5.59
N LEU A 127 0.02 -9.19 5.59
CA LEU A 127 -0.28 -8.30 6.72
C LEU A 127 -0.75 -9.11 7.94
N SER A 128 -1.53 -10.17 7.74
CA SER A 128 -2.03 -11.04 8.82
C SER A 128 -0.88 -11.75 9.53
N MET A 129 0.11 -12.27 8.78
CA MET A 129 1.33 -12.84 9.36
C MET A 129 2.03 -11.87 10.31
N GLY A 130 2.13 -10.59 9.93
CA GLY A 130 2.72 -9.55 10.78
C GLY A 130 1.91 -9.27 12.05
N LEU A 131 0.58 -9.30 11.95
CA LEU A 131 -0.33 -9.10 13.09
C LEU A 131 -0.27 -10.28 14.07
N ASP A 132 -0.18 -11.51 13.56
CA ASP A 132 -0.06 -12.71 14.39
C ASP A 132 1.23 -12.69 15.21
N ILE A 133 2.37 -12.37 14.57
CA ILE A 133 3.67 -12.23 15.25
C ILE A 133 3.60 -11.13 16.33
N ALA A 134 2.97 -9.99 16.02
CA ALA A 134 2.82 -8.90 16.98
C ALA A 134 1.94 -9.31 18.17
N SER A 135 0.87 -10.08 17.92
CA SER A 135 -0.03 -10.61 18.94
C SER A 135 0.69 -11.59 19.87
N GLU A 136 1.43 -12.54 19.31
CA GLU A 136 2.25 -13.49 20.07
C GLU A 136 3.29 -12.78 20.94
N THR A 137 3.98 -11.78 20.37
CA THR A 137 4.97 -10.96 21.09
C THR A 137 4.32 -10.21 22.25
N LYS A 138 3.16 -9.57 22.03
CA LYS A 138 2.40 -8.88 23.07
C LYS A 138 2.05 -9.83 24.22
N ASN A 139 1.59 -11.04 23.92
CA ASN A 139 1.20 -12.03 24.92
C ASN A 139 2.42 -12.50 25.73
N ALA A 140 3.55 -12.75 25.08
CA ALA A 140 4.80 -13.10 25.76
C ALA A 140 5.30 -11.97 26.68
N MET A 141 5.20 -10.71 26.24
CA MET A 141 5.57 -9.55 27.06
C MET A 141 4.66 -9.39 28.29
N ALA A 142 3.35 -9.60 28.15
CA ALA A 142 2.42 -9.52 29.28
C ALA A 142 2.76 -10.55 30.37
N GLN A 143 3.07 -11.79 29.97
CA GLN A 143 3.49 -12.85 30.89
C GLN A 143 4.76 -12.51 31.68
N LEU A 144 5.67 -11.71 31.10
CA LEU A 144 6.90 -11.27 31.78
C LEU A 144 6.67 -10.14 32.77
N VAL A 145 5.62 -9.33 32.58
CA VAL A 145 5.28 -8.20 33.47
C VAL A 145 4.44 -8.67 34.67
N ASP A 146 3.68 -9.75 34.50
CA ASP A 146 2.87 -10.37 35.57
C ASP A 146 3.66 -11.37 36.44
N CYS A 147 4.96 -11.59 36.17
CA CYS A 147 5.90 -12.38 36.99
C CYS A 147 6.73 -11.48 37.93
#